data_AF-A0A6I2Y7I8-F1
#
_entry.id   AF-A0A6I2Y7I8-F1
#
_cell.length_a   1.000
_cell.length_b   1.000
_cell.length_c   1.000
_cell.angle_alpha   90.00
_cell.angle_beta   90.00
_cell.angle_gamma   90.00
#
_symmetry.space_group_name_H-M   'P 1'
#
loop_
_entity.id
_entity.type
_entity.pdbx_description
1 polymer ?
#
loop_
_entity_poly.entity_id
_entity_poly.type
_entity_poly.pdbx_seq_one_letter_code
_entity_poly.pdbx_strand_id
1 'polypeptide(L)' 'MSKVSIGFEGGQVLSIRIDADAEKALRKALGSTGWHELKTDDGEVRVDLARIVYIQTDGDSSRVGFGV' A
#
# COMPACT_ATOMS: atom_id res chain seq x y z
N MET A 1 8.80 -2.69 -9.51
CA MET A 1 8.79 -3.04 -8.08
C MET A 1 9.04 -1.82 -7.21
N SER A 2 8.08 -1.49 -6.36
CA SER A 2 8.14 -0.36 -5.42
C SER A 2 8.03 -0.88 -3.99
N LYS A 3 8.70 -0.22 -3.03
CA LYS A 3 8.53 -0.55 -1.61
C LYS A 3 7.31 0.19 -1.07
N VAL A 4 6.46 -0.48 -0.32
CA VAL A 4 5.25 0.09 0.27
C VAL A 4 5.24 -0.20 1.75
N SER A 5 5.01 0.85 2.54
CA SER A 5 4.82 0.79 4.00
C SER A 5 3.35 1.04 4.32
N ILE A 6 2.70 0.08 4.95
CA ILE A 6 1.29 0.14 5.36
C ILE A 6 1.26 0.31 6.88
N GLY A 7 0.70 1.42 7.36
CA GLY A 7 0.49 1.67 8.77
C GLY A 7 -0.89 1.22 9.22
N PHE A 8 -0.94 0.43 10.28
CA PHE A 8 -2.18 -0.08 10.87
C PHE A 8 -2.55 0.65 12.16
N GLU A 9 -3.84 0.63 12.47
CA GLU A 9 -4.35 1.00 13.79
C GLU A 9 -3.67 0.15 14.88
N GLY A 10 -3.03 0.82 15.84
CA GLY A 10 -2.20 0.16 16.86
C GLY A 10 -0.70 0.30 16.65
N GLY A 11 -0.27 1.03 15.61
CA GLY A 11 1.13 1.44 15.41
C GLY A 11 2.02 0.39 14.73
N GLN A 12 1.45 -0.75 14.32
CA GLN A 12 2.15 -1.73 13.50
C GLN A 12 2.35 -1.18 12.08
N VAL A 13 3.53 -1.43 11.51
CA VAL A 13 3.86 -1.04 10.13
C VAL A 13 4.34 -2.26 9.37
N LEU A 14 3.71 -2.55 8.24
CA LEU A 14 4.12 -3.61 7.33
C LEU A 14 4.82 -3.00 6.13
N SER A 15 6.11 -3.31 5.94
CA SER A 15 6.89 -2.89 4.79
C SER A 15 7.08 -4.06 3.82
N ILE A 16 6.58 -3.93 2.61
CA ILE A 16 6.58 -4.98 1.58
C ILE A 16 7.00 -4.41 0.23
N ARG A 17 7.51 -5.27 -0.66
CA ARG A 17 7.77 -4.90 -2.05
C ARG A 17 6.71 -5.50 -2.95
N ILE A 18 6.09 -4.66 -3.76
CA ILE A 18 5.04 -5.05 -4.68
C ILE A 18 5.36 -4.56 -6.09
N ASP A 19 4.79 -5.24 -7.08
CA ASP A 19 4.86 -4.75 -8.46
C ASP A 19 3.79 -3.68 -8.74
N ALA A 20 3.93 -2.98 -9.87
CA ALA A 20 3.06 -1.87 -10.24
C ALA A 20 1.59 -2.29 -10.40
N ASP A 21 1.34 -3.53 -10.81
CA ASP A 21 -0.03 -4.07 -10.91
C ASP A 21 -0.67 -4.25 -9.53
N ALA A 22 0.07 -4.83 -8.58
CA ALA A 22 -0.36 -4.98 -7.19
C ALA A 22 -0.55 -3.63 -6.49
N GLU A 23 0.29 -2.63 -6.78
CA GLU A 23 0.10 -1.27 -6.27
C GLU A 23 -1.20 -0.65 -6.78
N LYS A 24 -1.51 -0.80 -8.08
CA LYS A 24 -2.78 -0.31 -8.64
C LYS A 24 -3.98 -1.04 -8.04
N ALA A 25 -3.89 -2.35 -7.84
CA ALA A 25 -4.95 -3.14 -7.20
C ALA A 25 -5.21 -2.67 -5.77
N LEU A 26 -4.13 -2.46 -4.99
CA LEU A 26 -4.22 -1.92 -3.64
C LEU A 26 -4.91 -0.58 -3.62
N ARG A 27 -4.45 0.37 -4.44
CA ARG A 27 -5.01 1.73 -4.54
C ARG A 27 -6.49 1.73 -4.92
N LYS A 28 -6.93 0.80 -5.79
CA LYS A 28 -8.35 0.63 -6.14
C LYS A 28 -9.17 0.03 -5.01
N ALA A 29 -8.57 -0.85 -4.21
CA ALA A 29 -9.23 -1.47 -3.07
C ALA A 29 -9.37 -0.49 -1.89
N LEU A 30 -8.49 0.50 -1.77
CA LEU A 30 -8.62 1.58 -0.77
C LEU A 30 -9.96 2.30 -0.92
N GLY A 31 -10.69 2.40 0.19
CA GLY A 31 -12.07 2.88 0.22
C GLY A 31 -13.12 1.76 0.28
N SER A 32 -12.70 0.51 0.06
CA SER A 32 -13.49 -0.68 0.40
C SER A 32 -13.14 -1.18 1.80
N THR A 33 -14.04 -1.98 2.39
CA THR A 33 -13.83 -2.63 3.68
C THR A 33 -13.53 -4.11 3.50
N GLY A 34 -12.75 -4.69 4.41
CA GLY A 34 -12.49 -6.13 4.50
C GLY A 34 -11.08 -6.54 4.08
N TRP A 35 -10.88 -7.85 4.03
CA TRP A 35 -9.59 -8.47 3.74
C TRP A 35 -9.25 -8.33 2.25
N HIS A 36 -8.08 -7.76 1.99
CA HIS A 36 -7.50 -7.65 0.67
C HIS A 36 -6.22 -8.47 0.58
N GLU A 37 -6.09 -9.25 -0.48
CA GLU A 37 -4.95 -10.10 -0.73
C GLU A 37 -3.93 -9.35 -1.59
N LEU A 38 -2.71 -9.27 -1.11
CA LEU A 38 -1.63 -8.55 -1.73
C LEU A 38 -0.53 -9.52 -2.16
N LYS A 39 -0.26 -9.56 -3.46
CA LYS A 39 0.85 -10.33 -3.99
C LYS A 39 2.13 -9.52 -3.89
N THR A 40 3.07 -10.01 -3.09
CA THR A 40 4.37 -9.39 -2.84
C THR A 40 5.48 -10.30 -3.35
N ASP A 41 6.71 -9.78 -3.40
CA ASP A 41 7.89 -10.56 -3.77
C ASP A 41 8.19 -11.70 -2.76
N ASP A 42 7.91 -11.46 -1.48
CA ASP A 42 8.16 -12.41 -0.38
C ASP A 42 7.04 -13.46 -0.25
N GLY A 43 5.94 -13.27 -1.00
CA GLY A 43 4.76 -14.13 -0.95
C GLY A 43 3.46 -13.34 -0.92
N GLU A 44 2.38 -14.01 -0.56
CA GLU A 44 1.04 -13.43 -0.53
C GLU A 44 0.67 -13.02 0.90
N VAL A 45 0.26 -11.76 1.07
CA VAL A 45 -0.12 -11.20 2.37
C VAL A 45 -1.54 -10.70 2.32
N ARG A 46 -2.35 -11.07 3.32
CA ARG A 46 -3.70 -10.54 3.48
C ARG A 46 -3.68 -9.40 4.49
N VAL A 47 -4.19 -8.24 4.06
CA VAL A 47 -4.29 -7.02 4.87
C VAL A 47 -5.75 -6.65 5.05
N ASP A 48 -6.14 -6.26 6.25
CA ASP A 48 -7.49 -5.76 6.50
C ASP A 48 -7.55 -4.26 6.21
N LEU A 49 -8.30 -3.88 5.17
CA LEU A 49 -8.38 -2.50 4.70
C LEU A 49 -9.04 -1.57 5.72
N ALA A 50 -9.91 -2.11 6.58
CA ALA A 50 -10.59 -1.33 7.61
C ALA A 50 -9.64 -0.81 8.70
N ARG A 51 -8.45 -1.40 8.83
CA ARG A 51 -7.47 -1.11 9.88
C ARG A 51 -6.27 -0.31 9.36
N ILE A 52 -6.27 0.03 8.07
CA ILE A 52 -5.19 0.80 7.45
C ILE A 52 -5.39 2.28 7.76
N VAL A 53 -4.39 2.88 8.40
CA VAL A 53 -4.36 4.31 8.73
C VAL A 53 -3.67 5.11 7.62
N TYR A 54 -2.60 4.56 7.04
CA TYR A 54 -1.90 5.20 5.93
C TYR A 54 -1.17 4.17 5.07
N ILE A 55 -0.86 4.57 3.83
CA ILE A 55 0.02 3.84 2.94
C ILE A 55 1.06 4.83 2.41
N GLN A 56 2.33 4.47 2.55
CA GLN A 56 3.46 5.20 2.00
C GLN A 56 4.11 4.34 0.93
N THR A 57 4.17 4.84 -0.30
CA THR A 57 4.86 4.18 -1.42
C THR A 57 6.21 4.86 -1.58
N ASP A 58 7.29 4.12 -1.36
CA ASP A 58 8.66 4.48 -1.73
C ASP A 58 8.78 4.20 -3.24
N GLY A 59 8.23 5.12 -4.02
CA GLY A 59 8.37 5.17 -5.47
C GLY A 59 8.98 6.51 -5.83
N ASP A 60 10.01 6.50 -6.67
CA ASP A 60 10.71 7.67 -7.21
C ASP A 60 9.84 8.93 -7.26
N SER A 61 10.19 9.91 -6.44
CA SER A 61 9.97 11.34 -6.67
C SER A 61 8.67 11.67 -7.42
N SER A 62 7.49 11.32 -6.89
CA SER A 62 6.26 11.97 -7.37
C SER A 62 6.31 13.44 -6.95
N ARG A 63 6.89 14.26 -7.84
CA ARG A 63 6.86 15.73 -7.81
C ARG A 63 5.41 16.18 -7.89
N VAL A 64 4.73 16.28 -6.75
CA VAL A 64 3.53 17.12 -6.65
C VAL A 64 4.02 18.56 -6.58
N GLY A 65 4.30 19.14 -7.75
CA GLY A 65 4.44 20.58 -7.89
C GLY A 65 3.04 21.17 -7.96
N PHE A 66 2.63 21.90 -6.91
CA PHE A 66 1.52 22.83 -7.04
C PHE A 66 1.99 23.94 -7.98
N GLY A 67 1.58 23.85 -9.25
CA GLY A 67 1.74 24.95 -10.18
C GLY A 67 0.81 26.08 -9.76
N VAL A 68 1.38 27.07 -9.08
CA VAL A 68 0.93 28.47 -9.05
C VAL A 68 2.15 29.37 -9.16
#